data_AF-A0A7X0KYP1-F1
#
_entry.id   AF-A0A7X0KYP1-F1
#
_cell.length_a   1.000
_cell.length_b   1.000
_cell.length_c   1.000
_cell.angle_alpha   90.00
_cell.angle_beta   90.00
_cell.angle_gamma   90.00
#
_symmetry.space_group_name_H-M   'P 1'
#
loop_
_entity.id
_entity.type
_entity.pdbx_description
1 polymer ?
#
loop_
_entity_poly.entity_id
_entity_poly.type
_entity_poly.pdbx_seq_one_letter_code
_entity_poly.pdbx_strand_id
1 'polypeptide(L)'
;MFRRWNEVEAHHVDLAAGYGPADWPEPYVRWSAAATLADLAALPDRLLGELAGLRITATDSGETAELGWTPGGPEAAGSGRALLGWLSGRSDGAGVHVRPDGPLPVPPPWPHEPARFRRGPGL
;
A
#
# COMPACT_ATOMS: atom_id res chain seq x y z
N MET A 1 -16.37 -1.81 10.42
CA MET A 1 -15.22 -1.03 9.90
C MET A 1 -13.84 -1.67 10.15
N PHE A 2 -13.71 -2.77 10.92
CA PHE A 2 -12.41 -3.45 11.17
C PHE A 2 -12.03 -4.54 10.17
N ARG A 3 -12.96 -4.96 9.29
CA ARG A 3 -12.73 -6.11 8.39
C ARG A 3 -11.71 -5.83 7.28
N ARG A 4 -11.82 -4.68 6.60
CA ARG A 4 -10.90 -4.31 5.51
C ARG A 4 -9.49 -3.96 5.99
N TRP A 5 -9.39 -3.41 7.20
CA TRP A 5 -8.08 -3.21 7.84
C TRP A 5 -7.37 -4.57 8.05
N ASN A 6 -8.08 -5.57 8.58
CA ASN A 6 -7.54 -6.92 8.72
C ASN A 6 -7.17 -7.56 7.37
N GLU A 7 -7.90 -7.24 6.29
CA GLU A 7 -7.64 -7.77 4.94
C GLU A 7 -6.34 -7.19 4.33
N VAL A 8 -6.06 -5.89 4.54
CA VAL A 8 -4.76 -5.25 4.22
C VAL A 8 -3.65 -5.88 5.06
N GLU A 9 -3.84 -5.99 6.37
CA GLU A 9 -2.83 -6.57 7.25
C GLU A 9 -2.53 -8.03 6.89
N ALA A 10 -3.54 -8.83 6.56
CA ALA A 10 -3.36 -10.21 6.11
C ALA A 10 -2.60 -10.28 4.78
N HIS A 11 -2.93 -9.44 3.79
CA HIS A 11 -2.19 -9.39 2.52
C HIS A 11 -0.73 -8.95 2.72
N HIS A 12 -0.48 -7.96 3.57
CA HIS A 12 0.87 -7.51 3.89
C HIS A 12 1.67 -8.57 4.65
N VAL A 13 1.02 -9.35 5.53
CA VAL A 13 1.64 -10.52 6.18
C VAL A 13 1.94 -11.64 5.19
N ASP A 14 1.06 -11.89 4.21
CA ASP A 14 1.32 -12.84 3.12
C ASP A 14 2.49 -12.38 2.24
N LEU A 15 2.58 -11.08 1.95
CA LEU A 15 3.74 -10.44 1.30
C LEU A 15 5.02 -10.54 2.16
N ALA A 16 4.88 -10.73 3.48
CA ALA A 16 5.99 -10.75 4.43
C ALA A 16 6.63 -12.14 4.65
N ALA A 17 6.10 -13.21 4.05
CA ALA A 17 6.47 -14.61 4.35
C ALA A 17 7.87 -15.09 3.88
N GLY A 18 8.80 -14.18 3.54
CA GLY A 18 10.25 -14.48 3.49
C GLY A 18 10.92 -14.51 2.10
N TYR A 19 10.18 -14.24 1.03
CA TYR A 19 10.72 -14.08 -0.34
C TYR A 19 10.74 -12.60 -0.73
N GLY A 20 11.82 -12.15 -1.38
CA GLY A 20 11.94 -10.75 -1.78
C GLY A 20 11.03 -10.41 -2.97
N PRO A 21 10.82 -9.12 -3.28
CA PRO A 21 10.02 -8.74 -4.43
C PRO A 21 10.47 -9.40 -5.74
N ALA A 22 11.74 -9.78 -5.90
CA ALA A 22 12.23 -10.47 -7.10
C ALA A 22 11.77 -11.94 -7.24
N ASP A 23 11.39 -12.58 -6.13
CA ASP A 23 11.10 -14.01 -6.06
C ASP A 23 9.60 -14.32 -6.20
N TRP A 24 8.75 -13.29 -6.14
CA TRP A 24 7.30 -13.47 -6.20
C TRP A 24 6.85 -14.04 -7.55
N PRO A 25 5.96 -15.05 -7.58
CA PRO A 25 5.37 -15.51 -8.83
C PRO A 25 4.50 -14.43 -9.49
N GLU A 26 4.52 -14.35 -10.82
CA GLU A 26 3.74 -13.34 -11.56
C GLU A 26 2.22 -13.38 -11.29
N PRO A 27 1.55 -14.55 -11.19
CA PRO A 27 0.14 -14.59 -10.81
C PRO A 27 -0.14 -14.00 -9.43
N TYR A 28 0.79 -14.19 -8.49
CA TYR A 28 0.70 -13.63 -7.14
C TYR A 28 0.84 -12.12 -7.17
N VAL A 29 1.82 -11.58 -7.92
CA VAL A 29 2.01 -10.14 -8.08
C VAL A 29 0.74 -9.48 -8.62
N ARG A 30 0.15 -10.03 -9.69
CA ARG A 30 -1.07 -9.45 -10.28
C ARG A 30 -2.23 -9.43 -9.30
N TRP A 31 -2.50 -10.56 -8.64
CA TRP A 31 -3.58 -10.67 -7.67
C TRP A 31 -3.36 -9.76 -6.47
N SER A 32 -2.17 -9.80 -5.86
CA SER A 32 -1.86 -9.01 -4.67
C SER A 32 -1.83 -7.51 -4.97
N ALA A 33 -1.30 -7.08 -6.12
CA ALA A 33 -1.28 -5.66 -6.48
C ALA A 33 -2.70 -5.12 -6.65
N ALA A 34 -3.57 -5.86 -7.35
CA ALA A 34 -4.97 -5.48 -7.50
C ALA A 34 -5.69 -5.41 -6.14
N ALA A 35 -5.49 -6.41 -5.28
CA ALA A 35 -6.09 -6.44 -3.94
C ALA A 35 -5.60 -5.29 -3.06
N THR A 36 -4.29 -5.06 -2.98
CA THR A 36 -3.69 -3.96 -2.20
C THR A 36 -4.21 -2.60 -2.67
N LEU A 37 -4.25 -2.35 -3.97
CA LEU A 37 -4.77 -1.08 -4.52
C LEU A 37 -6.26 -0.88 -4.19
N ALA A 38 -7.08 -1.93 -4.36
CA ALA A 38 -8.50 -1.88 -4.03
C ALA A 38 -8.74 -1.63 -2.54
N ASP A 39 -7.94 -2.25 -1.67
CA ASP A 39 -8.05 -2.05 -0.23
C ASP A 39 -7.62 -0.64 0.20
N LEU A 40 -6.51 -0.12 -0.35
CA LEU A 40 -6.07 1.25 -0.09
C LEU A 40 -7.14 2.27 -0.50
N ALA A 41 -7.75 2.12 -1.67
CA ALA A 41 -8.85 3.00 -2.12
C ALA A 41 -10.09 2.95 -1.21
N ALA A 42 -10.24 1.88 -0.42
CA ALA A 42 -11.32 1.72 0.53
C ALA A 42 -10.98 2.21 1.95
N LEU A 43 -9.73 2.60 2.22
CA LEU A 43 -9.32 3.09 3.52
C LEU A 43 -9.76 4.56 3.73
N PRO A 44 -10.19 4.93 4.94
CA PRO A 44 -10.33 6.32 5.34
C PRO A 44 -9.01 7.11 5.21
N ASP A 45 -9.06 8.32 4.68
CA ASP A 45 -7.90 9.23 4.49
C ASP A 45 -6.98 9.35 5.70
N ARG A 46 -7.55 9.37 6.91
CA ARG A 46 -6.79 9.45 8.18
C ARG A 46 -5.83 8.27 8.41
N LEU A 47 -5.98 7.18 7.67
CA LEU A 47 -5.14 5.98 7.75
C LEU A 47 -4.14 5.88 6.60
N LEU A 48 -4.33 6.64 5.53
CA LEU A 48 -3.47 6.62 4.35
C LEU A 48 -2.12 7.30 4.58
N GLY A 49 -2.00 8.16 5.60
CA GLY A 49 -0.75 8.85 5.91
C GLY A 49 -0.27 9.71 4.74
N GLU A 50 0.99 9.57 4.34
CA GLU A 50 1.58 10.30 3.20
C GLU A 50 1.01 9.87 1.84
N LEU A 51 0.25 8.76 1.78
CA LEU A 51 -0.43 8.33 0.55
C LEU A 51 -1.74 9.09 0.30
N ALA A 52 -2.23 9.88 1.27
CA ALA A 52 -3.45 10.65 1.09
C ALA A 52 -3.30 11.70 -0.03
N GLY A 53 -4.30 11.78 -0.91
CA GLY A 53 -4.30 12.64 -2.10
C GLY A 53 -3.52 12.08 -3.30
N LEU A 54 -2.94 10.88 -3.19
CA LEU A 54 -2.18 10.24 -4.26
C LEU A 54 -3.08 9.37 -5.14
N ARG A 55 -2.79 9.34 -6.45
CA ARG A 55 -3.26 8.27 -7.33
C ARG A 55 -2.12 7.29 -7.56
N ILE A 56 -2.36 5.98 -7.41
CA ILE A 56 -1.36 4.94 -7.66
C ILE A 56 -1.82 4.09 -8.84
N THR A 57 -0.95 3.84 -9.81
CA THR A 57 -1.27 3.02 -11.00
C THR A 57 -0.24 1.91 -11.22
N ALA A 58 -0.73 0.66 -11.25
CA ALA A 58 0.04 -0.50 -11.70
C ALA A 58 0.12 -0.51 -13.22
N THR A 59 1.31 -0.29 -13.79
CA THR A 59 1.48 -0.06 -15.24
C THR A 59 1.34 -1.32 -16.09
N ASP A 60 1.54 -2.49 -15.48
CA ASP A 60 1.46 -3.80 -16.13
C ASP A 60 0.02 -4.34 -16.22
N SER A 61 -0.85 -3.97 -15.29
CA SER A 61 -2.28 -4.34 -15.28
C SER A 61 -3.23 -3.21 -15.65
N GLY A 62 -2.82 -1.95 -15.48
CA GLY A 62 -3.67 -0.76 -15.60
C GLY A 62 -4.51 -0.46 -14.35
N GLU A 63 -4.42 -1.30 -13.31
CA GLU A 63 -5.15 -1.09 -12.06
C GLU A 63 -4.75 0.23 -11.40
N THR A 64 -5.73 0.94 -10.83
CA THR A 64 -5.52 2.25 -10.23
C THR A 64 -6.25 2.36 -8.89
N ALA A 65 -5.60 3.00 -7.91
CA ALA A 65 -6.21 3.45 -6.67
C ALA A 65 -6.19 4.98 -6.59
N GLU A 66 -7.34 5.58 -6.30
CA GLU A 66 -7.45 7.02 -6.00
C GLU A 66 -7.63 7.19 -4.49
N LEU A 67 -6.63 7.76 -3.82
CA LEU A 67 -6.56 7.85 -2.36
C LEU A 67 -7.02 9.22 -1.87
N GLY A 68 -8.21 9.64 -2.29
CA GLY A 68 -8.67 11.03 -2.14
C GLY A 68 -8.04 12.00 -3.16
N TRP A 69 -7.50 11.45 -4.25
CA TRP A 69 -6.88 12.21 -5.34
C TRP A 69 -7.89 13.15 -6.03
N THR A 70 -7.40 14.29 -6.50
CA THR A 70 -8.15 15.24 -7.32
C THR A 70 -7.45 15.47 -8.67
N PRO A 71 -8.18 15.83 -9.74
CA PRO A 71 -7.57 16.08 -11.05
C PRO A 71 -6.40 17.06 -11.00
N GLY A 72 -5.24 16.61 -11.48
CA GLY A 72 -3.98 17.38 -11.43
C GLY A 72 -3.16 17.20 -10.14
N GLY A 73 -3.63 16.38 -9.21
CA GLY A 73 -2.90 15.97 -8.01
C GLY A 73 -1.76 14.99 -8.31
N PRO A 74 -0.98 14.61 -7.28
CA PRO A 74 0.19 13.75 -7.46
C PRO A 74 -0.20 12.32 -7.85
N GLU A 75 0.68 11.67 -8.61
CA GLU A 75 0.48 10.31 -9.09
C GLU A 75 1.76 9.48 -8.88
N ALA A 76 1.63 8.23 -8.47
CA ALA A 76 2.72 7.25 -8.43
C ALA A 76 2.41 6.10 -9.40
N ALA A 77 3.41 5.65 -10.15
CA ALA A 77 3.25 4.57 -11.11
C ALA A 77 4.45 3.63 -11.14
N GLY A 78 4.20 2.35 -11.33
CA GLY A 78 5.22 1.31 -11.46
C GLY A 78 4.59 -0.04 -11.78
N SER A 79 5.39 -1.09 -11.98
CA SER A 79 4.85 -2.45 -12.10
C SER A 79 4.18 -2.87 -10.79
N GLY A 80 3.24 -3.82 -10.82
CA GLY A 80 2.63 -4.37 -9.62
C GLY A 80 3.67 -4.85 -8.61
N ARG A 81 4.78 -5.43 -9.08
CA ARG A 81 5.90 -5.86 -8.23
C ARG A 81 6.62 -4.69 -7.55
N ALA A 82 6.91 -3.63 -8.30
CA ALA A 82 7.57 -2.44 -7.76
C ALA A 82 6.68 -1.77 -6.72
N LEU A 83 5.39 -1.63 -7.01
CA LEU A 83 4.40 -1.06 -6.10
C LEU A 83 4.24 -1.89 -4.84
N LEU A 84 4.14 -3.22 -4.94
CA LEU A 84 4.05 -4.10 -3.78
C LEU A 84 5.33 -4.04 -2.92
N GLY A 85 6.51 -3.98 -3.54
CA GLY A 85 7.77 -3.80 -2.83
C GLY A 85 7.82 -2.49 -2.04
N TRP A 86 7.40 -1.40 -2.68
CA TRP A 86 7.30 -0.08 -2.05
C TRP A 86 6.27 -0.06 -0.91
N LEU A 87 5.01 -0.41 -1.20
CA LEU A 87 3.89 -0.33 -0.26
C LEU A 87 4.07 -1.25 0.97
N SER A 88 4.77 -2.37 0.81
CA SER A 88 5.12 -3.25 1.94
C SER A 88 6.37 -2.84 2.71
N GLY A 89 7.09 -1.80 2.27
CA GLY A 89 8.37 -1.38 2.85
C GLY A 89 9.53 -2.36 2.60
N ARG A 90 9.39 -3.26 1.61
CA ARG A 90 10.38 -4.28 1.23
C ARG A 90 11.37 -3.79 0.17
N SER A 91 11.10 -2.67 -0.46
CA SER A 91 12.05 -1.94 -1.32
C SER A 91 12.02 -0.44 -0.98
N ASP A 92 13.05 0.26 -1.44
CA ASP A 92 13.12 1.72 -1.49
C ASP A 92 12.19 2.34 -2.56
N GLY A 93 11.34 1.53 -3.18
CA GLY A 93 10.50 1.91 -4.30
C GLY A 93 11.23 2.01 -5.64
N ALA A 94 12.37 1.34 -5.81
CA ALA A 94 12.96 1.13 -7.13
C ALA A 94 11.91 0.66 -8.16
N GLY A 95 11.78 1.42 -9.25
CA GLY A 95 10.79 1.17 -10.31
C GLY A 95 9.41 1.80 -10.07
N VAL A 96 9.24 2.59 -9.01
CA VAL A 96 8.08 3.47 -8.79
C VAL A 96 8.48 4.91 -9.07
N HIS A 97 7.66 5.60 -9.86
CA HIS A 97 7.90 6.98 -10.27
C HIS A 97 6.74 7.86 -9.79
N VAL A 98 7.06 9.02 -9.22
CA VAL A 98 6.07 10.01 -8.76
C VAL A 98 6.03 11.19 -9.71
N ARG A 99 4.82 11.68 -9.99
CA ARG A 99 4.56 12.91 -10.75
C ARG A 99 3.75 13.87 -9.87
N PRO A 100 4.11 15.17 -9.78
CA PRO A 100 5.38 15.75 -10.26
C PRO A 100 6.58 15.09 -9.58
N ASP A 101 7.76 15.17 -10.20
CA ASP A 101 8.98 14.56 -9.67
C ASP A 101 9.24 15.02 -8.24
N GLY A 102 9.52 14.08 -7.35
CA GLY A 102 9.68 14.32 -5.93
C GLY A 102 10.08 13.05 -5.17
N PRO A 103 10.33 13.16 -3.85
CA PRO A 103 10.57 11.98 -3.04
C PRO A 103 9.33 11.07 -3.05
N LEU A 104 9.57 9.76 -3.04
CA LEU A 104 8.51 8.77 -2.91
C LEU A 104 7.88 8.89 -1.51
N PRO A 105 6.54 8.98 -1.38
CA PRO A 105 5.92 9.05 -0.08
C PRO A 105 6.19 7.77 0.71
N VAL A 106 6.35 7.90 2.02
CA VAL A 106 6.57 6.77 2.91
C VAL A 106 5.22 6.12 3.20
N PRO A 107 5.00 4.85 2.80
CA PRO A 107 3.79 4.14 3.15
C PRO A 107 3.67 4.06 4.68
N PRO A 108 2.45 4.15 5.24
CA PRO A 108 2.27 3.96 6.67
C PRO A 108 2.84 2.60 7.12
N PRO A 109 3.34 2.47 8.37
CA PRO A 109 3.89 1.21 8.84
C PRO A 109 2.81 0.13 8.89
N TRP A 110 3.05 -0.98 8.17
CA TRP A 110 2.19 -2.17 8.14
C TRP A 110 2.89 -3.36 8.82
N PRO A 111 2.22 -4.12 9.70
CA PRO A 111 0.93 -3.81 10.31
C PRO A 111 1.06 -2.60 11.22
N HIS A 112 0.02 -1.78 11.26
CA HIS A 112 -0.08 -0.77 12.30
C HIS A 112 -0.05 -1.47 13.65
N GLU A 113 0.58 -0.88 14.66
CA GLU A 113 0.42 -1.42 16.02
C GLU A 113 -1.08 -1.52 16.30
N PRO A 114 -1.60 -2.70 16.69
CA PRO A 114 -2.99 -2.82 17.07
C PRO A 114 -3.22 -1.77 18.15
N ALA A 115 -4.21 -0.89 17.94
CA ALA A 115 -4.52 0.21 18.84
C ALA A 115 -4.48 -0.35 20.26
N ARG A 116 -3.41 -0.02 21.00
CA ARG A 116 -3.11 -0.69 22.26
C ARG A 116 -4.33 -0.47 23.13
N PHE A 117 -5.05 -1.56 23.46
CA PHE A 117 -6.18 -1.48 24.37
C PHE A 117 -5.58 -0.97 25.68
N ARG A 118 -5.78 0.33 25.97
CA ARG A 118 -5.31 0.94 27.20
C ARG A 118 -6.10 0.25 28.31
N ARG A 119 -5.54 -0.80 28.91
CA ARG A 119 -6.02 -1.31 30.20
C ARG A 119 -5.97 -0.11 31.13
N GLY A 120 -7.15 0.37 31.53
CA GLY A 120 -7.24 1.30 32.64
C GLY A 120 -6.54 0.70 33.85
N PRO A 121 -5.96 1.52 34.73
CA PRO A 121 -5.37 1.00 35.96
C PRO A 121 -6.48 0.27 36.73
N GLY A 122 -6.21 -1.00 37.04
CA GLY A 122 -7.07 -1.80 37.90
C GLY A 122 -7.15 -1.13 39.27
N LEU A 123 -8.39 -0.95 39.74
CA LEU A 123 -8.71 -0.83 41.16
C LEU A 123 -8.93 -2.23 41.73
#